data_AF-A0A5C5ZY05-F1
#
_entry.id   AF-A0A5C5ZY05-F1
#
_cell.length_a   1.000
_cell.length_b   1.000
_cell.length_c   1.000
_cell.angle_alpha   90.00
_cell.angle_beta   90.00
_cell.angle_gamma   90.00
#
_symmetry.space_group_name_H-M   'P 1'
#
loop_
_entity.id
_entity.type
_entity.pdbx_description
1 polymer ?
#
loop_
_entity_poly.entity_id
_entity_poly.type
_entity_poly.pdbx_seq_one_letter_code
_entity_poly.pdbx_strand_id
1 'polypeptide(L)'
;MSVNRVCHVSLFFLTILLLVPLGCRQPTEAEIASAKVQKVRDNPEMPDFEAIQLLAEAYFKTDAVRMDESNRVVIEARAANLSSMVDIGQDLGDAKQRAKRGTLFFFLQQLRKFTQSISNRQFDAMDITIQTAVNQGDGVNWVPTYQFVLEKQKMADFEMLFDKMDTAFGQPNQDFDRIFDASFPRLEKIWDVKLDAFDEFVYQRN
;
A
#
# COMPACT_ATOMS: atom_id res chain seq x y z
N MET A 1 14.75 -32.71 17.81
CA MET A 1 14.49 -32.24 16.44
C MET A 1 15.49 -31.16 16.12
N SER A 2 16.27 -31.38 15.08
CA SER A 2 17.45 -30.61 14.68
C SER A 2 17.03 -29.24 14.15
N VAL A 3 17.55 -28.17 14.77
CA VAL A 3 17.47 -26.81 14.22
C VAL A 3 18.52 -26.74 13.12
N ASN A 4 18.09 -26.63 11.87
CA ASN A 4 18.97 -26.31 10.75
C ASN A 4 19.56 -24.92 10.98
N ARG A 5 20.80 -24.91 11.50
CA ARG A 5 21.71 -23.78 11.42
C ARG A 5 22.12 -23.64 9.97
N VAL A 6 21.89 -22.47 9.39
CA VAL A 6 22.66 -22.02 8.23
C VAL A 6 23.31 -20.69 8.61
N CYS A 7 24.46 -20.79 9.28
CA CYS A 7 25.51 -19.80 9.17
C CYS A 7 26.37 -20.25 7.98
N HIS A 8 26.23 -19.60 6.83
CA HIS A 8 27.26 -19.67 5.80
C HIS A 8 27.93 -18.32 5.67
N VAL A 9 29.11 -18.29 6.29
CA VAL A 9 30.17 -17.34 6.09
C VAL A 9 30.86 -17.71 4.79
N SER A 10 30.75 -16.86 3.76
CA SER A 10 31.82 -16.70 2.78
C SER A 10 32.16 -15.21 2.71
N LEU A 11 32.89 -14.79 3.75
CA LEU A 11 33.78 -13.63 3.66
C LEU A 11 34.95 -13.99 2.73
N PHE A 12 35.14 -13.22 1.68
CA PHE A 12 36.49 -12.90 1.20
C PHE A 12 36.64 -11.38 1.29
N PHE A 13 37.82 -10.97 1.76
CA PHE A 13 38.27 -9.60 2.07
C PHE A 13 37.85 -8.99 3.41
N LEU A 14 38.54 -9.48 4.45
CA LEU A 14 39.59 -8.76 5.20
C LEU A 14 39.29 -7.35 5.75
N THR A 15 39.52 -7.24 7.07
CA THR A 15 39.78 -6.04 7.89
C THR A 15 38.62 -5.08 8.13
N ILE A 16 37.93 -5.25 9.26
CA ILE A 16 38.08 -4.36 10.43
C ILE A 16 37.70 -5.16 11.69
N LEU A 17 38.66 -5.21 12.60
CA LEU A 17 38.52 -5.61 13.99
C LEU A 17 37.62 -4.56 14.67
N LEU A 18 36.36 -4.89 14.96
CA LEU A 18 35.56 -4.23 15.98
C LEU A 18 34.43 -5.17 16.40
N LEU A 19 34.69 -5.88 17.48
CA LEU A 19 33.70 -6.59 18.27
C LEU A 19 32.63 -5.60 18.74
N VAL A 20 31.43 -5.72 18.18
CA VAL A 20 30.20 -5.35 18.90
C VAL A 20 29.31 -6.59 18.87
N PRO A 21 28.95 -7.19 20.02
CA PRO A 21 27.87 -8.16 20.07
C PRO A 21 26.58 -7.34 19.99
N LEU A 22 26.22 -6.88 18.80
CA LEU A 22 24.92 -6.25 18.56
C LEU A 22 23.89 -7.36 18.74
N GLY A 23 23.13 -7.27 19.84
CA GLY A 23 21.98 -8.13 20.07
C GLY A 23 21.11 -8.15 18.82
N CYS A 24 20.83 -9.35 18.31
CA CYS A 24 19.95 -9.53 17.17
C CYS A 24 18.56 -9.01 17.55
N ARG A 25 18.23 -7.76 17.19
CA ARG A 25 16.84 -7.28 17.21
C ARG A 25 16.13 -7.83 15.98
N GLN A 26 14.86 -8.19 16.14
CA GLN A 26 14.02 -8.47 14.99
C GLN A 26 13.90 -7.19 14.14
N PRO A 27 14.01 -7.30 12.81
CA PRO A 27 13.81 -6.16 11.93
C PRO A 27 12.37 -5.66 12.05
N THR A 28 12.21 -4.34 12.03
CA THR A 28 10.90 -3.68 12.00
C THR A 28 10.21 -3.92 10.66
N GLU A 29 8.88 -3.77 10.61
CA GLU A 29 8.12 -3.86 9.35
C GLU A 29 8.65 -2.88 8.29
N ALA A 30 9.04 -1.68 8.71
CA ALA A 30 9.63 -0.67 7.81
C ALA A 30 10.99 -1.10 7.24
N GLU A 31 11.83 -1.77 8.02
CA GLU A 31 13.12 -2.30 7.55
C GLU A 31 12.92 -3.47 6.60
N ILE A 32 11.93 -4.33 6.87
CA ILE A 32 11.56 -5.43 5.97
C ILE A 32 11.06 -4.87 4.63
N ALA A 33 10.15 -3.88 4.66
CA ALA A 33 9.65 -3.21 3.47
C ALA A 33 10.78 -2.54 2.67
N SER A 34 11.67 -1.81 3.34
CA SER A 34 12.83 -1.19 2.71
C SER A 34 13.76 -2.21 2.06
N ALA A 35 14.02 -3.33 2.73
CA ALA A 35 14.85 -4.40 2.17
C ALA A 35 14.24 -5.04 0.90
N LYS A 36 12.91 -5.18 0.82
CA LYS A 36 12.23 -5.65 -0.39
C LYS A 36 12.41 -4.69 -1.56
N VAL A 37 12.20 -3.39 -1.33
CA VAL A 37 12.44 -2.33 -2.34
C VAL A 37 13.89 -2.35 -2.81
N GLN A 38 14.84 -2.43 -1.87
CA GLN A 38 16.27 -2.44 -2.18
C GLN A 38 16.67 -3.69 -2.97
N LYS A 39 16.12 -4.87 -2.63
CA LYS A 39 16.35 -6.13 -3.35
C LYS A 39 15.93 -6.03 -4.82
N VAL A 40 14.79 -5.40 -5.12
CA VAL A 40 14.33 -5.20 -6.50
C VAL A 40 15.23 -4.20 -7.23
N ARG A 41 15.65 -3.13 -6.55
CA ARG A 41 16.55 -2.12 -7.11
C ARG A 41 17.93 -2.70 -7.46
N ASP A 42 18.46 -3.56 -6.61
CA ASP A 42 19.77 -4.19 -6.78
C ASP A 42 19.76 -5.32 -7.82
N ASN A 43 18.58 -5.79 -8.24
CA ASN A 43 18.40 -6.82 -9.26
C ASN A 43 17.51 -6.34 -10.41
N PRO A 44 18.04 -5.56 -11.36
CA PRO A 44 17.26 -5.04 -12.49
C PRO A 44 16.68 -6.14 -13.38
N GLU A 45 17.36 -7.30 -13.47
CA GLU A 45 16.96 -8.48 -14.26
C GLU A 45 15.92 -9.36 -13.54
N MET A 46 15.43 -8.95 -12.36
CA MET A 46 14.38 -9.68 -11.66
C MET A 46 13.14 -9.80 -12.56
N PRO A 47 12.54 -11.01 -12.67
CA PRO A 47 11.29 -11.20 -13.41
C PRO A 47 10.23 -10.20 -12.98
N ASP A 48 9.51 -9.61 -13.95
CA ASP A 48 8.59 -8.51 -13.68
C ASP A 48 7.56 -8.84 -12.60
N PHE A 49 6.96 -10.03 -12.65
CA PHE A 49 6.00 -10.45 -11.63
C PHE A 49 6.62 -10.61 -10.24
N GLU A 50 7.84 -11.15 -10.13
CA GLU A 50 8.54 -11.28 -8.84
C GLU A 50 8.84 -9.90 -8.24
N ALA A 51 9.30 -8.96 -9.09
CA ALA A 51 9.54 -7.58 -8.69
C ALA A 51 8.24 -6.88 -8.22
N ILE A 52 7.16 -7.02 -9.00
CA ILE A 52 5.84 -6.49 -8.68
C ILE A 52 5.35 -7.05 -7.34
N GLN A 53 5.48 -8.36 -7.11
CA GLN A 53 5.06 -9.00 -5.87
C GLN A 53 5.85 -8.45 -4.66
N LEU A 54 7.19 -8.42 -4.73
CA LEU A 54 8.00 -7.90 -3.63
C LEU A 54 7.71 -6.44 -3.31
N LEU A 55 7.46 -5.62 -4.33
CA LEU A 55 7.09 -4.21 -4.16
C LEU A 55 5.67 -4.07 -3.58
N ALA A 56 4.72 -4.88 -4.02
CA ALA A 56 3.36 -4.88 -3.46
C ALA A 56 3.38 -5.23 -1.97
N GLU A 57 4.15 -6.24 -1.57
CA GLU A 57 4.31 -6.60 -0.16
C GLU A 57 5.17 -5.61 0.65
N ALA A 58 5.86 -4.66 -0.01
CA ALA A 58 6.59 -3.58 0.65
C ALA A 58 5.70 -2.36 0.93
N TYR A 59 4.76 -2.06 0.03
CA TYR A 59 3.88 -0.89 0.13
C TYR A 59 2.51 -1.20 0.72
N PHE A 60 2.07 -2.45 0.67
CA PHE A 60 0.78 -2.90 1.19
C PHE A 60 0.94 -4.02 2.20
N LYS A 61 0.04 -4.06 3.19
CA LYS A 61 -0.16 -5.25 4.00
C LYS A 61 -1.03 -6.23 3.19
N THR A 62 -0.38 -7.09 2.43
CA THR A 62 -1.01 -8.07 1.54
C THR A 62 -0.37 -9.43 1.71
N ASP A 63 -1.21 -10.47 1.71
CA ASP A 63 -0.78 -11.88 1.67
C ASP A 63 -1.10 -12.51 0.31
N ALA A 64 -1.71 -11.75 -0.61
CA ALA A 64 -2.26 -12.25 -1.87
C ALA A 64 -1.97 -11.27 -3.01
N VAL A 65 -0.90 -11.57 -3.74
CA VAL A 65 -0.54 -10.94 -5.01
C VAL A 65 -0.49 -12.02 -6.08
N ARG A 66 -1.21 -11.84 -7.18
CA ARG A 66 -1.24 -12.80 -8.29
C ARG A 66 -1.31 -12.09 -9.64
N MET A 67 -0.84 -12.75 -10.68
CA MET A 67 -1.11 -12.36 -12.06
C MET A 67 -2.29 -13.22 -12.56
N ASP A 68 -3.29 -12.61 -13.19
CA ASP A 68 -4.36 -13.35 -13.84
C ASP A 68 -4.02 -13.74 -15.30
N GLU A 69 -4.94 -14.45 -15.96
CA GLU A 69 -4.78 -14.92 -17.35
C GLU A 69 -4.72 -13.77 -18.36
N SER A 70 -5.16 -12.57 -17.98
CA SER A 70 -5.14 -11.36 -18.80
C SER A 70 -3.94 -10.47 -18.49
N ASN A 71 -2.89 -11.01 -17.86
CA ASN A 71 -1.68 -10.26 -17.47
C ASN A 71 -1.99 -9.06 -16.55
N ARG A 72 -3.03 -9.18 -15.71
CA ARG A 72 -3.42 -8.17 -14.72
C ARG A 72 -2.87 -8.57 -13.36
N VAL A 73 -2.26 -7.60 -12.69
CA VAL A 73 -1.79 -7.76 -11.31
C VAL A 73 -2.97 -7.58 -10.38
N VAL A 74 -3.29 -8.60 -9.59
CA VAL A 74 -4.36 -8.55 -8.58
C VAL A 74 -3.74 -8.54 -7.19
N ILE A 75 -4.11 -7.54 -6.39
CA ILE A 75 -3.60 -7.30 -5.04
C ILE A 75 -4.78 -7.19 -4.07
N GLU A 76 -4.79 -8.03 -3.05
CA GLU A 76 -5.69 -7.86 -1.90
C GLU A 76 -4.92 -7.23 -0.75
N ALA A 77 -5.15 -5.95 -0.50
CA ALA A 77 -4.46 -5.16 0.51
C ALA A 77 -5.35 -4.94 1.73
N ARG A 78 -4.76 -4.89 2.93
CA ARG A 78 -5.44 -4.48 4.16
C ARG A 78 -5.01 -3.06 4.51
N ALA A 79 -5.93 -2.24 5.01
CA ALA A 79 -5.56 -0.95 5.58
C ALA A 79 -4.57 -1.19 6.75
N ALA A 80 -3.37 -0.62 6.66
CA ALA A 80 -2.38 -0.70 7.74
C ALA A 80 -3.00 -0.17 9.04
N ASN A 81 -2.68 -0.80 10.17
CA ASN A 81 -3.27 -0.58 11.51
C ASN A 81 -3.88 0.82 11.69
N LEU A 82 -5.21 0.88 11.73
CA LEU A 82 -6.01 2.09 11.96
C LEU A 82 -5.69 2.79 13.30
N SER A 83 -4.92 2.17 14.19
CA SER A 83 -4.56 2.71 15.50
C SER A 83 -3.65 3.94 15.44
N SER A 84 -2.88 4.15 14.37
CA SER A 84 -2.02 5.34 14.20
C SER A 84 -2.67 6.46 13.38
N MET A 85 -3.89 6.24 12.86
CA MET A 85 -4.60 7.20 11.99
C MET A 85 -5.56 8.12 12.77
N VAL A 86 -5.66 7.94 14.09
CA VAL A 86 -6.58 8.67 14.98
C VAL A 86 -6.08 10.11 15.29
N ASP A 87 -4.77 10.37 15.23
CA ASP A 87 -4.21 11.68 15.58
C ASP A 87 -4.29 12.73 14.46
N ILE A 88 -4.50 12.30 13.22
CA ILE A 88 -4.57 13.19 12.04
C ILE A 88 -5.99 13.74 11.94
N GLY A 89 -6.66 13.92 13.10
CA GLY A 89 -8.10 13.78 13.34
C GLY A 89 -8.82 15.03 13.86
N GLN A 90 -8.08 16.04 14.34
CA GLN A 90 -8.68 17.02 15.26
C GLN A 90 -9.33 18.29 14.65
N ASP A 91 -8.87 18.81 13.50
CA ASP A 91 -9.42 20.05 12.90
C ASP A 91 -10.30 19.96 11.59
N LEU A 92 -11.00 18.85 11.31
CA LEU A 92 -11.81 18.58 10.10
C LEU A 92 -13.15 17.98 10.56
N GLY A 93 -14.04 18.83 11.09
CA GLY A 93 -15.45 18.50 11.36
C GLY A 93 -15.74 17.08 11.92
N ASP A 94 -16.40 16.22 11.11
CA ASP A 94 -16.82 14.86 11.47
C ASP A 94 -15.68 13.83 11.41
N ALA A 95 -15.34 13.27 12.57
CA ALA A 95 -14.29 12.27 12.75
C ALA A 95 -14.44 11.02 11.86
N LYS A 96 -15.66 10.60 11.51
CA LYS A 96 -15.89 9.39 10.69
C LYS A 96 -15.54 9.62 9.22
N GLN A 97 -16.01 10.71 8.63
CA GLN A 97 -15.65 11.08 7.25
C GLN A 97 -14.15 11.38 7.13
N ARG A 98 -13.56 11.93 8.18
CA ARG A 98 -12.13 12.19 8.25
C ARG A 98 -11.27 10.94 8.30
N ALA A 99 -11.61 9.99 9.17
CA ALA A 99 -10.91 8.70 9.21
C ALA A 99 -10.99 8.00 7.84
N LYS A 100 -12.14 8.07 7.17
CA LYS A 100 -12.33 7.56 5.80
C LYS A 100 -11.40 8.23 4.79
N ARG A 101 -11.40 9.57 4.73
CA ARG A 101 -10.54 10.36 3.81
C ARG A 101 -9.05 10.14 4.09
N GLY A 102 -8.65 10.08 5.36
CA GLY A 102 -7.28 9.80 5.77
C GLY A 102 -6.83 8.41 5.33
N THR A 103 -7.59 7.36 5.66
CA THR A 103 -7.28 5.98 5.23
C THR A 103 -7.14 5.88 3.72
N LEU A 104 -8.05 6.51 2.98
CA LEU A 104 -8.00 6.56 1.53
C LEU A 104 -6.75 7.30 1.06
N PHE A 105 -6.49 8.52 1.53
CA PHE A 105 -5.29 9.29 1.15
C PHE A 105 -3.98 8.52 1.37
N PHE A 106 -3.81 7.87 2.52
CA PHE A 106 -2.61 7.09 2.80
C PHE A 106 -2.49 5.87 1.88
N PHE A 107 -3.60 5.20 1.59
CA PHE A 107 -3.59 4.13 0.59
C PHE A 107 -3.18 4.67 -0.78
N LEU A 108 -3.75 5.79 -1.23
CA LEU A 108 -3.39 6.43 -2.49
C LEU A 108 -1.91 6.81 -2.53
N GLN A 109 -1.33 7.23 -1.40
CA GLN A 109 0.09 7.52 -1.28
C GLN A 109 0.97 6.27 -1.45
N GLN A 110 0.58 5.14 -0.86
CA GLN A 110 1.26 3.86 -1.08
C GLN A 110 1.09 3.38 -2.52
N LEU A 111 -0.11 3.54 -3.08
CA LEU A 111 -0.41 3.23 -4.47
C LEU A 111 0.51 4.01 -5.42
N ARG A 112 0.68 5.32 -5.20
CA ARG A 112 1.63 6.13 -5.98
C ARG A 112 3.05 5.62 -5.90
N LYS A 113 3.56 5.31 -4.71
CA LYS A 113 4.92 4.77 -4.56
C LYS A 113 5.08 3.43 -5.28
N PHE A 114 4.05 2.59 -5.21
CA PHE A 114 4.02 1.32 -5.90
C PHE A 114 4.00 1.48 -7.42
N THR A 115 3.09 2.29 -7.98
CA THR A 115 3.00 2.52 -9.44
C THR A 115 4.29 3.07 -10.01
N GLN A 116 4.93 4.01 -9.32
CA GLN A 116 6.23 4.55 -9.70
C GLN A 116 7.30 3.46 -9.76
N SER A 117 7.32 2.57 -8.77
CA SER A 117 8.31 1.50 -8.64
C SER A 117 8.15 0.37 -9.66
N ILE A 118 6.95 0.20 -10.24
CA ILE A 118 6.68 -0.82 -11.25
C ILE A 118 6.45 -0.26 -12.65
N SER A 119 6.58 1.05 -12.85
CA SER A 119 6.24 1.74 -14.10
C SER A 119 6.93 1.17 -15.36
N ASN A 120 8.13 0.62 -15.20
CA ASN A 120 8.91 -0.01 -16.27
C ASN A 120 8.69 -1.53 -16.43
N ARG A 121 7.85 -2.15 -15.59
CA ARG A 121 7.60 -3.61 -15.57
C ARG A 121 6.47 -3.99 -16.52
N GLN A 122 6.46 -5.20 -17.07
CA GLN A 122 5.40 -5.67 -17.98
C GLN A 122 4.17 -6.20 -17.22
N PHE A 123 3.03 -5.55 -17.43
CA PHE A 123 1.68 -5.93 -16.98
C PHE A 123 0.68 -5.05 -17.74
N ASP A 124 -0.58 -5.44 -17.83
CA ASP A 124 -1.58 -4.70 -18.62
C ASP A 124 -2.39 -3.75 -17.73
N ALA A 125 -2.78 -4.23 -16.55
CA ALA A 125 -3.53 -3.46 -15.57
C ALA A 125 -3.28 -3.98 -14.15
N MET A 126 -3.78 -3.22 -13.18
CA MET A 126 -3.72 -3.57 -11.78
C MET A 126 -5.12 -3.49 -11.17
N ASP A 127 -5.54 -4.55 -10.49
CA ASP A 127 -6.70 -4.59 -9.60
C ASP A 127 -6.18 -4.58 -8.17
N ILE A 128 -6.54 -3.55 -7.40
CA ILE A 128 -6.33 -3.54 -5.96
C ILE A 128 -7.65 -3.52 -5.24
N THR A 129 -7.86 -4.51 -4.38
CA THR A 129 -8.96 -4.53 -3.42
C THR A 129 -8.42 -4.19 -2.03
N ILE A 130 -8.94 -3.13 -1.42
CA ILE A 130 -8.71 -2.82 -0.01
C ILE A 130 -9.76 -3.54 0.84
N GLN A 131 -9.29 -4.32 1.79
CA GLN A 131 -10.11 -4.94 2.82
C GLN A 131 -10.03 -4.13 4.12
N THR A 132 -11.18 -3.93 4.76
CA THR A 132 -11.26 -3.36 6.12
C THR A 132 -11.69 -4.41 7.12
N ALA A 133 -11.17 -4.29 8.34
CA ALA A 133 -11.54 -5.14 9.46
C ALA A 133 -12.91 -4.72 9.99
N VAL A 134 -13.85 -5.67 10.02
CA VAL A 134 -15.14 -5.54 10.69
C VAL A 134 -15.15 -6.50 11.87
N ASN A 135 -15.25 -5.94 13.07
CA ASN A 135 -15.41 -6.73 14.28
C ASN A 135 -16.85 -7.27 14.33
N GLN A 136 -17.01 -8.58 14.25
CA GLN A 136 -18.30 -9.26 14.39
C GLN A 136 -18.18 -10.31 15.50
N GLY A 137 -18.80 -10.02 16.65
CA GLY A 137 -18.68 -10.87 17.85
C GLY A 137 -17.22 -11.00 18.30
N ASP A 138 -16.75 -12.24 18.44
CA ASP A 138 -15.39 -12.57 18.91
C ASP A 138 -14.33 -12.64 17.79
N GLY A 139 -14.68 -12.26 16.55
CA GLY A 139 -13.81 -12.38 15.38
C GLY A 139 -13.59 -11.06 14.61
N VAL A 140 -12.50 -11.03 13.84
CA VAL A 140 -12.23 -9.99 12.84
C VAL A 140 -12.47 -10.57 11.44
N ASN A 141 -13.51 -10.07 10.76
CA ASN A 141 -13.77 -10.37 9.36
C ASN A 141 -13.15 -9.29 8.48
N TRP A 142 -12.51 -9.69 7.38
CA TRP A 142 -11.94 -8.77 6.40
C TRP A 142 -12.89 -8.67 5.22
N VAL A 143 -13.47 -7.49 5.00
CA VAL A 143 -14.44 -7.27 3.92
C VAL A 143 -13.85 -6.34 2.86
N PRO A 144 -13.99 -6.65 1.56
CA PRO A 144 -13.68 -5.70 0.50
C PRO A 144 -14.42 -4.38 0.75
N THR A 145 -13.73 -3.26 0.66
CA THR A 145 -14.30 -1.92 0.93
C THR A 145 -14.04 -0.96 -0.21
N TYR A 146 -12.91 -1.11 -0.90
CA TYR A 146 -12.59 -0.34 -2.08
C TYR A 146 -11.95 -1.25 -3.12
N GLN A 147 -12.33 -1.09 -4.38
CA GLN A 147 -11.69 -1.77 -5.51
C GLN A 147 -11.20 -0.72 -6.50
N PHE A 148 -9.94 -0.82 -6.89
CA PHE A 148 -9.29 0.10 -7.82
C PHE A 148 -8.79 -0.69 -9.01
N VAL A 149 -9.21 -0.31 -10.20
CA VAL A 149 -8.64 -0.83 -11.43
C VAL A 149 -7.83 0.25 -12.12
N LEU A 150 -6.51 0.11 -12.14
CA LEU A 150 -5.60 1.03 -12.81
C LEU A 150 -4.97 0.36 -14.03
N GLU A 151 -5.45 0.72 -15.21
CA GLU A 151 -4.84 0.36 -16.49
C GLU A 151 -3.45 0.99 -16.61
N LYS A 152 -2.46 0.25 -17.12
CA LYS A 152 -1.07 0.72 -17.16
C LYS A 152 -0.92 2.04 -17.92
N GLN A 153 -1.63 2.23 -19.02
CA GLN A 153 -1.57 3.50 -19.78
C GLN A 153 -2.09 4.73 -19.00
N LYS A 154 -2.85 4.53 -17.92
CA LYS A 154 -3.41 5.60 -17.10
C LYS A 154 -2.57 5.97 -15.87
N MET A 155 -1.43 5.30 -15.65
CA MET A 155 -0.58 5.55 -14.47
C MET A 155 -0.06 6.98 -14.39
N ALA A 156 0.37 7.55 -15.52
CA ALA A 156 0.84 8.94 -15.56
C ALA A 156 -0.26 9.95 -15.19
N ASP A 157 -1.49 9.71 -15.65
CA ASP A 157 -2.65 10.56 -15.32
C ASP A 157 -3.00 10.48 -13.83
N PHE A 158 -2.92 9.27 -13.26
CA PHE A 158 -3.06 9.08 -11.82
C PHE A 158 -2.01 9.89 -11.04
N GLU A 159 -0.73 9.73 -11.37
CA GLU A 159 0.36 10.41 -10.67
C GLU A 159 0.20 11.93 -10.71
N MET A 160 -0.10 12.49 -11.89
CA MET A 160 -0.32 13.93 -12.06
C MET A 160 -1.49 14.46 -11.20
N LEU A 161 -2.59 13.69 -11.07
CA LEU A 161 -3.72 14.12 -10.26
C LEU A 161 -3.49 13.91 -8.77
N PHE A 162 -2.78 12.85 -8.39
CA PHE A 162 -2.42 12.63 -7.00
C PHE A 162 -1.44 13.70 -6.50
N ASP A 163 -0.48 14.15 -7.32
CA ASP A 163 0.44 15.24 -6.97
C ASP A 163 -0.28 16.49 -6.48
N LYS A 164 -1.43 16.82 -7.09
CA LYS A 164 -2.26 17.96 -6.66
C LYS A 164 -2.84 17.75 -5.26
N MET A 165 -3.26 16.52 -4.94
CA MET A 165 -3.76 16.15 -3.61
C MET A 165 -2.63 16.07 -2.58
N ASP A 166 -1.47 15.54 -2.95
CA ASP A 166 -0.27 15.43 -2.09
C ASP A 166 0.26 16.82 -1.72
N THR A 167 0.27 17.76 -2.66
CA THR A 167 0.68 19.17 -2.40
C THR A 167 -0.28 19.89 -1.45
N ALA A 168 -1.56 19.50 -1.46
CA ALA A 168 -2.56 20.02 -0.53
C ALA A 168 -2.46 19.36 0.86
N PHE A 169 -1.85 18.19 0.95
CA PHE A 169 -1.66 17.46 2.20
C PHE A 169 -0.58 18.16 3.05
N GLY A 170 -1.00 18.78 4.16
CA GLY A 170 -0.16 19.64 4.99
C GLY A 170 -0.49 21.14 4.92
N GLN A 171 -1.41 21.53 4.03
CA GLN A 171 -2.02 22.87 4.01
C GLN A 171 -3.20 22.94 5.01
N PRO A 172 -3.67 24.15 5.38
CA PRO A 172 -4.86 24.30 6.22
C PRO A 172 -6.06 23.49 5.71
N ASN A 173 -6.83 22.95 6.64
CA ASN A 173 -7.88 21.95 6.41
C ASN A 173 -8.88 22.27 5.28
N GLN A 174 -9.27 23.54 5.12
CA GLN A 174 -10.21 23.95 4.07
C GLN A 174 -9.63 23.77 2.65
N ASP A 175 -8.32 23.92 2.49
CA ASP A 175 -7.68 23.75 1.18
C ASP A 175 -7.49 22.28 0.84
N PHE A 176 -7.14 21.45 1.82
CA PHE A 176 -7.08 20.00 1.62
C PHE A 176 -8.45 19.42 1.23
N ASP A 177 -9.50 19.72 1.99
CA ASP A 177 -10.86 19.21 1.70
C ASP A 177 -11.35 19.65 0.32
N ARG A 178 -11.16 20.93 -0.02
CA ARG A 178 -11.55 21.48 -1.33
C ARG A 178 -10.81 20.79 -2.48
N ILE A 179 -9.50 20.57 -2.32
CA ILE A 179 -8.68 19.92 -3.36
C ILE A 179 -9.00 18.43 -3.45
N PHE A 180 -9.22 17.76 -2.32
CA PHE A 180 -9.62 16.36 -2.24
C PHE A 180 -10.97 16.17 -2.95
N ASP A 181 -12.00 16.93 -2.59
CA ASP A 181 -13.34 16.83 -3.17
C ASP A 181 -13.37 17.19 -4.67
N ALA A 182 -12.46 18.07 -5.14
CA ALA A 182 -12.34 18.40 -6.56
C ALA A 182 -11.55 17.36 -7.38
N SER A 183 -10.60 16.67 -6.76
CA SER A 183 -9.64 15.77 -7.44
C SER A 183 -10.07 14.31 -7.35
N PHE A 184 -10.67 13.90 -6.22
CA PHE A 184 -11.03 12.51 -5.97
C PHE A 184 -12.05 11.96 -7.00
N PRO A 185 -13.14 12.68 -7.37
CA PRO A 185 -14.03 12.21 -8.44
C PRO A 185 -13.39 12.07 -9.82
N ARG A 186 -12.22 12.70 -10.04
CA ARG A 186 -11.44 12.54 -11.26
C ARG A 186 -10.52 11.32 -11.17
N LEU A 187 -9.94 11.06 -10.00
CA LEU A 187 -9.22 9.82 -9.72
C LEU A 187 -10.15 8.60 -9.86
N GLU A 188 -11.39 8.71 -9.37
CA GLU A 188 -12.43 7.69 -9.54
C GLU A 188 -12.87 7.44 -10.99
N LYS A 189 -12.51 8.31 -11.95
CA LYS A 189 -12.74 8.07 -13.38
C LYS A 189 -11.52 7.45 -14.06
N ILE A 190 -10.34 7.73 -13.52
CA ILE A 190 -9.09 7.14 -14.00
C ILE A 190 -9.04 5.68 -13.62
N TRP A 191 -9.43 5.38 -12.39
CA TRP A 191 -9.61 4.02 -11.93
C TRP A 191 -11.06 3.62 -12.06
N ASP A 192 -11.35 2.46 -12.62
CA ASP A 192 -12.73 1.96 -12.64
C ASP A 192 -13.10 1.50 -11.22
N VAL A 193 -13.43 2.46 -10.34
CA VAL A 193 -13.75 2.18 -8.94
C VAL A 193 -15.14 1.56 -8.88
N LYS A 194 -15.19 0.27 -8.51
CA LYS A 194 -16.44 -0.39 -8.15
C LYS A 194 -16.68 -0.15 -6.66
N LEU A 195 -17.51 0.83 -6.34
CA LEU A 195 -17.86 1.24 -4.96
C LEU A 195 -18.95 0.37 -4.31
N ASP A 196 -19.35 -0.74 -4.93
CA ASP A 196 -20.53 -1.53 -4.51
C ASP A 196 -20.47 -2.02 -3.05
N ALA A 197 -19.27 -2.20 -2.48
CA ALA A 197 -19.14 -2.66 -1.10
C ALA A 197 -19.30 -1.58 -0.02
N PHE A 198 -19.30 -0.28 -0.38
CA PHE A 198 -19.45 0.79 0.61
C PHE A 198 -20.90 0.92 1.09
N ASP A 199 -21.87 0.74 0.19
CA ASP A 199 -23.28 0.99 0.48
C ASP A 199 -23.96 -0.18 1.20
N GLU A 200 -23.48 -1.42 1.09
CA GLU A 200 -24.10 -2.57 1.77
C GLU A 200 -23.73 -2.67 3.27
N PHE A 201 -22.53 -2.23 3.68
CA PHE A 201 -22.08 -2.43 5.07
C PHE A 201 -22.46 -1.30 6.04
N VAL A 202 -22.79 -0.10 5.55
CA VAL A 202 -23.23 1.01 6.41
C VAL A 202 -24.68 0.81 6.89
N TYR A 203 -25.49 0.00 6.21
CA TYR A 203 -26.89 -0.22 6.55
C TYR A 203 -27.18 -1.41 7.47
N GLN A 204 -26.18 -2.20 7.88
CA GLN A 204 -26.39 -3.30 8.84
C GLN A 204 -25.99 -2.97 10.30
N ARG A 205 -25.78 -1.68 10.61
CA ARG A 205 -25.86 -1.20 12.01
C ARG A 205 -27.26 -0.65 12.26
N ASN A 206 -28.23 -1.55 12.42
CA ASN A 206 -29.42 -1.33 13.23
C ASN A 206 -29.25 -2.11 14.55
#